data_AF-A0A533WN01-F1
#
_entry.id   AF-A0A533WN01-F1
#
_cell.length_a   1.000
_cell.length_b   1.000
_cell.length_c   1.000
_cell.angle_alpha   90.00
_cell.angle_beta   90.00
_cell.angle_gamma   90.00
#
_symmetry.space_group_name_H-M   'P 1'
#
loop_
_entity.id
_entity.type
_entity.pdbx_description
1 polymer ?
#
loop_
_entity_poly.entity_id
_entity_poly.type
_entity_poly.pdbx_seq_one_letter_code
_entity_poly.pdbx_strand_id
1 'polypeptide(L)'
;MKTQGYIDLLSTIGIPGLIETQNSNRDPRLMELAQLNKIALLYSTVSGDDIYYKELLPRYEQLVNTLMQVGTIFNKNGIKYSIFKTIKPFPTTPSDIDVLLPSEDFNRAEALLISSGYMRTAHDAYSSTLQKEMIVDLQLQPSVSNLPYVSKQLLMKNTVLRNVYGCEIRTLNPEAEVIVIASHSFYKEQMFTLNDYYAITILAEQLDIEKLVGLAEANKTTQEFVARLRSPYLIPS
;
A
#
# COMPACT_ATOMS: atom_id res chain seq x y z
N MET A 1 -26.03 -14.50 8.39
CA MET A 1 -25.13 -14.48 9.57
C MET A 1 -23.79 -13.80 9.30
N LYS A 2 -23.02 -14.16 8.25
CA LYS A 2 -21.76 -13.47 7.92
C LYS A 2 -21.94 -12.00 7.50
N THR A 3 -22.90 -11.69 6.63
CA THR A 3 -23.14 -10.31 6.14
C THR A 3 -23.49 -9.32 7.25
N GLN A 4 -24.25 -9.74 8.27
CA GLN A 4 -24.61 -8.88 9.40
C GLN A 4 -23.36 -8.41 10.15
N GLY A 5 -22.39 -9.30 10.39
CA GLY A 5 -21.15 -8.92 11.07
C GLY A 5 -20.32 -7.88 10.31
N TYR A 6 -20.34 -7.88 8.97
CA TYR A 6 -19.70 -6.83 8.18
C TYR A 6 -20.45 -5.49 8.26
N ILE A 7 -21.79 -5.52 8.25
CA ILE A 7 -22.61 -4.31 8.44
C ILE A 7 -22.38 -3.73 9.84
N ASP A 8 -22.36 -4.58 10.86
CA ASP A 8 -22.09 -4.18 12.24
C ASP A 8 -20.68 -3.58 12.36
N LEU A 9 -19.67 -4.20 11.74
CA LEU A 9 -18.30 -3.70 11.71
C LEU A 9 -18.20 -2.32 11.03
N LEU A 10 -18.83 -2.16 9.87
CA LEU A 10 -18.89 -0.87 9.16
C LEU A 10 -19.63 0.19 9.98
N SER A 11 -20.72 -0.18 10.65
CA SER A 11 -21.51 0.76 11.48
C SER A 11 -20.74 1.18 12.74
N THR A 12 -19.92 0.29 13.29
CA THR A 12 -19.04 0.59 14.44
C THR A 12 -17.86 1.47 14.05
N ILE A 13 -17.25 1.26 12.88
CA ILE A 13 -16.09 2.04 12.44
C ILE A 13 -16.48 3.36 11.77
N GLY A 14 -17.65 3.42 11.13
CA GLY A 14 -18.01 4.53 10.24
C GLY A 14 -17.08 4.60 9.04
N ILE A 15 -16.84 5.81 8.52
CA ILE A 15 -15.79 6.06 7.52
C ILE A 15 -14.84 7.10 8.13
N PRO A 16 -13.59 6.74 8.48
CA PRO A 16 -12.68 7.65 9.18
C PRO A 16 -12.55 9.00 8.48
N GLY A 17 -12.87 10.07 9.20
CA GLY A 17 -12.82 11.45 8.70
C GLY A 17 -14.03 11.90 7.86
N LEU A 18 -14.99 11.02 7.56
CA LEU A 18 -16.15 11.32 6.70
C LEU A 18 -17.50 11.00 7.36
N ILE A 19 -17.61 9.86 8.05
CA ILE A 19 -18.83 9.43 8.72
C ILE A 19 -18.48 8.97 10.14
N GLU A 20 -19.01 9.68 11.13
CA GLU A 20 -18.85 9.36 12.55
C GLU A 20 -19.64 8.12 12.97
N THR A 21 -19.25 7.53 14.09
CA THR A 21 -19.73 6.21 14.52
C THR A 21 -20.87 6.30 15.52
N GLN A 22 -21.68 5.24 15.60
CA GLN A 22 -22.86 5.21 16.49
C GLN A 22 -22.69 4.34 17.74
N ASN A 23 -21.65 3.49 17.81
CA ASN A 23 -21.45 2.57 18.94
C ASN A 23 -19.95 2.31 19.20
N SER A 24 -19.57 2.30 20.47
CA SER A 24 -18.17 2.17 20.93
C SER A 24 -17.94 0.97 21.85
N ASN A 25 -18.69 -0.13 21.66
CA ASN A 25 -18.55 -1.30 22.52
C ASN A 25 -17.69 -2.38 21.87
N ARG A 26 -16.78 -2.94 22.65
CA ARG A 26 -15.95 -4.08 22.27
C ARG A 26 -16.81 -5.30 21.92
N ASP A 27 -16.65 -5.79 20.69
CA ASP A 27 -17.17 -7.10 20.25
C ASP A 27 -16.02 -7.97 19.68
N PRO A 28 -15.69 -9.11 20.32
CA PRO A 28 -14.64 -10.02 19.83
C PRO A 28 -14.88 -10.56 18.42
N ARG A 29 -16.13 -10.73 17.99
CA ARG A 29 -16.46 -11.21 16.64
C ARG A 29 -16.13 -10.15 15.60
N LEU A 30 -16.37 -8.88 15.92
CA LEU A 30 -16.02 -7.76 15.05
C LEU A 30 -14.50 -7.58 14.99
N MET A 31 -13.77 -7.84 16.07
CA MET A 31 -12.30 -7.87 16.05
C MET A 31 -11.77 -8.94 15.10
N GLU A 32 -12.30 -10.16 15.14
CA GLU A 32 -11.90 -11.25 14.22
C GLU A 32 -12.13 -10.84 12.75
N LEU A 33 -13.30 -10.25 12.46
CA LEU A 33 -13.58 -9.71 11.13
C LEU A 33 -12.64 -8.56 10.75
N ALA A 34 -12.30 -7.68 11.68
CA ALA A 34 -11.35 -6.58 11.46
C ALA A 34 -9.95 -7.10 11.14
N GLN A 35 -9.49 -8.17 11.82
CA GLN A 35 -8.22 -8.85 11.53
C GLN A 35 -8.22 -9.48 10.13
N LEU A 36 -9.27 -10.22 9.77
CA LEU A 36 -9.41 -10.80 8.43
C LEU A 36 -9.39 -9.74 7.32
N ASN A 37 -9.87 -8.53 7.62
CA ASN A 37 -9.92 -7.41 6.69
C ASN A 37 -8.74 -6.45 6.80
N LYS A 38 -7.70 -6.79 7.58
CA LYS A 38 -6.49 -5.97 7.77
C LYS A 38 -6.75 -4.56 8.33
N ILE A 39 -7.80 -4.40 9.15
CA ILE A 39 -8.23 -3.13 9.78
C ILE A 39 -8.33 -3.22 11.31
N ALA A 40 -7.64 -4.17 11.93
CA ALA A 40 -7.71 -4.42 13.38
C ALA A 40 -7.33 -3.18 14.21
N LEU A 41 -6.28 -2.45 13.83
CA LEU A 41 -5.87 -1.23 14.54
C LEU A 41 -6.90 -0.11 14.42
N LEU A 42 -7.50 0.06 13.24
CA LEU A 42 -8.57 1.04 13.05
C LEU A 42 -9.78 0.69 13.94
N TYR A 43 -10.19 -0.57 13.94
CA TYR A 43 -11.30 -1.02 14.79
C TYR A 43 -11.00 -0.84 16.29
N SER A 44 -9.81 -1.22 16.77
CA SER A 44 -9.45 -1.07 18.19
C SER A 44 -9.40 0.40 18.61
N THR A 45 -8.92 1.28 17.73
CA THR A 45 -8.90 2.73 17.96
C THR A 45 -10.31 3.29 18.16
N VAL A 46 -11.27 2.88 17.34
CA VAL A 46 -12.64 3.41 17.38
C VAL A 46 -13.49 2.78 18.49
N SER A 47 -13.35 1.47 18.71
CA SER A 47 -14.12 0.73 19.71
C SER A 47 -13.63 0.92 21.14
N GLY A 48 -12.49 1.59 21.34
CA GLY A 48 -11.84 1.69 22.65
C GLY A 48 -11.35 0.35 23.20
N ASP A 49 -11.04 -0.62 22.33
CA ASP A 49 -10.46 -1.90 22.74
C ASP A 49 -8.97 -1.73 23.08
N ASP A 50 -8.72 -1.28 24.32
CA ASP A 50 -7.38 -0.99 24.85
C ASP A 50 -6.41 -2.17 24.78
N ILE A 51 -6.91 -3.41 24.83
CA ILE A 51 -6.04 -4.60 24.85
C ILE A 51 -5.38 -4.75 23.49
N TYR A 52 -6.19 -4.83 22.43
CA TYR A 52 -5.67 -4.97 21.07
C TYR A 52 -5.00 -3.69 20.57
N TYR A 53 -5.47 -2.53 21.00
CA TYR A 53 -4.78 -1.28 20.69
C TYR A 53 -3.34 -1.29 21.20
N LYS A 54 -3.11 -1.66 22.47
CA LYS A 54 -1.76 -1.75 23.05
C LYS A 54 -0.90 -2.82 22.39
N GLU A 55 -1.50 -3.91 21.90
CA GLU A 55 -0.79 -4.95 21.17
C GLU A 55 -0.34 -4.50 19.77
N LEU A 56 -1.19 -3.74 19.07
CA LEU A 56 -0.95 -3.31 17.68
C LEU A 56 -0.17 -2.01 17.57
N LEU A 57 -0.22 -1.16 18.59
CA LEU A 57 0.45 0.15 18.61
C LEU A 57 1.97 0.04 18.35
N PRO A 58 2.73 -0.89 18.96
CA PRO A 58 4.16 -1.04 18.66
C PRO A 58 4.45 -1.32 17.18
N ARG A 59 3.57 -2.07 16.49
CA ARG A 59 3.73 -2.34 15.04
C ARG A 59 3.47 -1.10 14.20
N TYR A 60 2.50 -0.27 14.61
CA TYR A 60 2.25 1.02 13.97
C TYR A 60 3.41 1.99 14.20
N GLU A 61 3.98 2.05 15.40
CA GLU A 61 5.17 2.84 15.69
C GLU A 61 6.38 2.38 14.85
N GLN A 62 6.57 1.07 14.70
CA GLN A 62 7.59 0.50 13.80
C GLN A 62 7.38 0.92 12.35
N LEU A 63 6.14 0.91 11.84
CA LEU A 63 5.81 1.42 10.52
C LEU A 63 6.24 2.88 10.36
N VAL A 64 5.81 3.75 11.30
CA VAL A 64 6.10 5.19 11.26
C VAL A 64 7.62 5.44 11.28
N ASN A 65 8.33 4.80 12.21
CA ASN A 65 9.78 4.92 12.35
C ASN A 65 10.52 4.44 11.09
N THR A 66 10.09 3.32 10.51
CA THR A 66 10.72 2.74 9.32
C THR A 66 10.46 3.62 8.09
N LEU A 67 9.24 4.14 7.91
CA LEU A 67 8.91 5.11 6.85
C LEU A 67 9.78 6.37 6.94
N MET A 68 9.89 6.95 8.13
CA MET A 68 10.72 8.13 8.37
C MET A 68 12.21 7.84 8.10
N GLN A 69 12.71 6.69 8.52
CA GLN A 69 14.10 6.29 8.30
C GLN A 69 14.39 6.10 6.81
N VAL A 70 13.58 5.32 6.10
CA VAL A 70 13.73 5.07 4.65
C VAL A 70 13.63 6.40 3.90
N GLY A 71 12.61 7.20 4.18
CA GLY A 71 12.41 8.52 3.54
C GLY A 71 13.60 9.45 3.77
N THR A 72 14.12 9.51 5.00
CA THR A 72 15.29 10.33 5.34
C THR A 72 16.55 9.86 4.62
N ILE A 73 16.84 8.55 4.63
CA ILE A 73 18.02 7.98 3.96
C ILE A 73 17.95 8.28 2.47
N PHE A 74 16.81 8.02 1.83
CA PHE A 74 16.66 8.17 0.39
C PHE A 74 16.68 9.63 -0.05
N ASN A 75 16.00 10.52 0.66
CA ASN A 75 16.02 11.96 0.35
C ASN A 75 17.42 12.56 0.50
N LYS A 76 18.13 12.27 1.62
CA LYS A 76 19.48 12.79 1.85
C LYS A 76 20.49 12.34 0.81
N ASN A 77 20.26 11.17 0.22
CA ASN A 77 21.12 10.61 -0.81
C ASN A 77 20.58 10.86 -2.24
N GLY A 78 19.49 11.61 -2.42
CA GLY A 78 18.95 11.88 -3.74
C GLY A 78 18.50 10.63 -4.51
N ILE A 79 18.06 9.59 -3.79
CA ILE A 79 17.43 8.40 -4.38
C ILE A 79 16.04 8.81 -4.86
N LYS A 80 15.70 8.50 -6.12
CA LYS A 80 14.33 8.62 -6.61
C LYS A 80 13.56 7.38 -6.19
N TYR A 81 12.45 7.57 -5.51
CA TYR A 81 11.60 6.47 -5.04
C TYR A 81 10.15 6.94 -4.89
N SER A 82 9.26 5.99 -4.70
CA SER A 82 7.92 6.23 -4.20
C SER A 82 7.54 5.14 -3.20
N ILE A 83 7.17 5.51 -1.98
CA ILE A 83 6.38 4.62 -1.14
C ILE A 83 5.00 4.49 -1.79
N PHE A 84 4.49 3.28 -1.92
CA PHE A 84 3.20 3.00 -2.54
C PHE A 84 2.50 1.86 -1.82
N LYS A 85 1.17 1.81 -1.84
CA LYS A 85 0.29 0.82 -1.20
C LYS A 85 0.39 0.66 0.32
N THR A 86 1.42 1.19 0.96
CA THR A 86 1.70 1.07 2.40
C THR A 86 0.99 2.15 3.24
N ILE A 87 1.12 3.43 2.88
CA ILE A 87 0.59 4.54 3.69
C ILE A 87 -0.91 4.67 3.43
N LYS A 88 -1.73 4.44 4.47
CA LYS A 88 -3.18 4.57 4.41
C LYS A 88 -3.66 5.84 5.12
N PRO A 89 -4.81 6.42 4.72
CA PRO A 89 -5.38 7.60 5.38
C PRO A 89 -6.08 7.29 6.72
N PHE A 90 -5.71 6.17 7.35
CA PHE A 90 -6.21 5.68 8.64
C PHE A 90 -5.15 4.75 9.26
N PRO A 91 -5.16 4.52 10.58
CA PRO A 91 -4.13 3.71 11.24
C PRO A 91 -4.20 2.24 10.83
N THR A 92 -3.07 1.69 10.37
CA THR A 92 -2.94 0.29 9.92
C THR A 92 -1.62 -0.32 10.37
N THR A 93 -1.55 -1.65 10.37
CA THR A 93 -0.33 -2.41 10.66
C THR A 93 0.01 -3.32 9.48
N PRO A 94 0.48 -2.75 8.34
CA PRO A 94 0.93 -3.56 7.21
C PRO A 94 2.13 -4.43 7.63
N SER A 95 2.36 -5.52 6.91
CA SER A 95 3.50 -6.42 7.11
C SER A 95 4.83 -5.84 6.64
N ASP A 96 4.76 -4.99 5.63
CA ASP A 96 5.84 -4.56 4.76
C ASP A 96 5.63 -3.11 4.30
N ILE A 97 6.75 -2.44 4.00
CA ILE A 97 6.77 -1.16 3.29
C ILE A 97 7.23 -1.42 1.86
N ASP A 98 6.40 -1.06 0.89
CA ASP A 98 6.75 -1.20 -0.52
C ASP A 98 7.31 0.09 -1.08
N VAL A 99 8.45 -0.04 -1.75
CA VAL A 99 9.16 1.09 -2.34
C VAL A 99 9.40 0.83 -3.81
N LEU A 100 8.81 1.67 -4.65
CA LEU A 100 9.03 1.65 -6.09
C LEU A 100 10.26 2.49 -6.43
N LEU A 101 11.17 1.91 -7.23
CA LEU A 101 12.43 2.53 -7.62
C LEU A 101 12.62 2.51 -9.14
N PRO A 102 13.27 3.53 -9.72
CA PRO A 102 13.81 3.44 -11.05
C PRO A 102 15.07 2.55 -11.04
N SER A 103 15.43 1.99 -12.20
CA SER A 103 16.44 0.93 -12.27
C SER A 103 17.84 1.45 -11.93
N GLU A 104 18.10 2.70 -12.25
CA GLU A 104 19.35 3.41 -11.97
C GLU A 104 19.62 3.61 -10.47
N ASP A 105 18.58 3.64 -9.62
CA ASP A 105 18.72 3.88 -8.18
C ASP A 105 18.64 2.60 -7.35
N PHE A 106 18.24 1.48 -7.93
CA PHE A 106 17.92 0.25 -7.17
C PHE A 106 19.09 -0.29 -6.35
N ASN A 107 20.23 -0.56 -6.99
CA ASN A 107 21.41 -1.11 -6.30
C ASN A 107 21.95 -0.14 -5.25
N ARG A 108 21.83 1.17 -5.50
CA ARG A 108 22.26 2.22 -4.58
C ARG A 108 21.34 2.31 -3.36
N ALA A 109 20.02 2.25 -3.58
CA ALA A 109 19.02 2.22 -2.52
C ALA A 109 19.21 0.99 -1.62
N GLU A 110 19.41 -0.19 -2.22
CA GLU A 110 19.70 -1.43 -1.49
C GLU A 110 20.97 -1.29 -0.63
N ALA A 111 22.09 -0.84 -1.24
CA ALA A 111 23.35 -0.65 -0.53
C ALA A 111 23.24 0.34 0.64
N LEU A 112 22.48 1.43 0.46
CA LEU A 112 22.25 2.42 1.52
C LEU A 112 21.48 1.83 2.71
N LEU A 113 20.42 1.06 2.44
CA LEU A 113 19.67 0.39 3.51
C LEU A 113 20.56 -0.66 4.22
N ILE A 114 21.33 -1.46 3.48
CA ILE A 114 22.28 -2.42 4.07
C ILE A 114 23.30 -1.70 4.97
N SER A 115 23.89 -0.61 4.49
CA SER A 115 24.82 0.20 5.29
C SER A 115 24.17 0.85 6.53
N SER A 116 22.83 0.97 6.53
CA SER A 116 22.03 1.49 7.65
C SER A 116 21.51 0.39 8.59
N GLY A 117 22.03 -0.84 8.43
CA GLY A 117 21.76 -1.98 9.30
C GLY A 117 20.56 -2.84 8.90
N TYR A 118 20.06 -2.72 7.67
CA TYR A 118 19.08 -3.67 7.13
C TYR A 118 19.78 -4.93 6.64
N MET A 119 19.16 -6.08 6.85
CA MET A 119 19.62 -7.36 6.30
C MET A 119 18.80 -7.71 5.06
N ARG A 120 19.45 -8.03 3.95
CA ARG A 120 18.76 -8.54 2.76
C ARG A 120 18.36 -10.00 2.98
N THR A 121 17.07 -10.29 2.93
CA THR A 121 16.51 -11.63 3.16
C THR A 121 16.12 -12.33 1.86
N ALA A 122 15.81 -11.56 0.81
CA ALA A 122 15.55 -12.08 -0.54
C ALA A 122 16.01 -11.08 -1.62
N HIS A 123 16.31 -11.62 -2.80
CA HIS A 123 16.67 -10.84 -3.99
C HIS A 123 16.25 -11.61 -5.24
N ASP A 124 15.51 -10.97 -6.13
CA ASP A 124 15.15 -11.48 -7.44
C ASP A 124 15.36 -10.43 -8.54
N ALA A 125 14.96 -10.76 -9.78
CA ALA A 125 15.20 -9.90 -10.94
C ALA A 125 14.54 -8.51 -10.84
N TYR A 126 13.50 -8.36 -10.02
CA TYR A 126 12.70 -7.14 -9.92
C TYR A 126 12.55 -6.60 -8.50
N SER A 127 13.06 -7.29 -7.49
CA SER A 127 12.88 -6.89 -6.10
C SER A 127 13.98 -7.35 -5.15
N SER A 128 14.09 -6.63 -4.04
CA SER A 128 14.91 -7.00 -2.88
C SER A 128 14.08 -6.81 -1.62
N THR A 129 14.02 -7.85 -0.80
CA THR A 129 13.40 -7.79 0.53
C THR A 129 14.50 -7.52 1.54
N LEU A 130 14.34 -6.43 2.30
CA LEU A 130 15.25 -6.05 3.37
C LEU A 130 14.50 -6.03 4.71
N GLN A 131 15.16 -6.45 5.77
CA GLN A 131 14.56 -6.54 7.10
C GLN A 131 15.43 -5.87 8.15
N LYS A 132 14.78 -5.08 9.00
CA LYS A 132 15.33 -4.58 10.26
C LYS A 132 14.28 -4.73 11.37
N GLU A 133 13.57 -3.65 11.70
CA GLU A 133 12.40 -3.70 12.60
C GLU A 133 11.14 -4.13 11.85
N MET A 134 10.99 -3.63 10.61
CA MET A 134 9.94 -3.97 9.66
C MET A 134 10.58 -4.39 8.33
N ILE A 135 9.82 -5.11 7.51
CA ILE A 135 10.20 -5.49 6.16
C ILE A 135 10.06 -4.28 5.22
N VAL A 136 11.07 -4.06 4.38
CA VAL A 136 11.07 -3.07 3.30
C VAL A 136 11.33 -3.80 1.99
N ASP A 137 10.34 -3.79 1.11
CA ASP A 137 10.43 -4.37 -0.23
C ASP A 137 10.77 -3.30 -1.25
N LEU A 138 11.99 -3.36 -1.77
CA LEU A 138 12.42 -2.55 -2.89
C LEU A 138 11.97 -3.22 -4.18
N GLN A 139 11.23 -2.50 -5.02
CA GLN A 139 10.63 -3.05 -6.23
C GLN A 139 10.96 -2.18 -7.46
N LEU A 140 11.38 -2.83 -8.53
CA LEU A 140 11.52 -2.23 -9.85
C LEU A 140 10.20 -2.15 -10.60
N GLN A 141 9.21 -2.97 -10.26
CA GLN A 141 7.88 -2.90 -10.87
C GLN A 141 6.84 -3.64 -10.00
N PRO A 142 5.59 -3.15 -9.94
CA PRO A 142 4.49 -3.90 -9.36
C PRO A 142 4.20 -5.13 -10.24
N SER A 143 4.54 -6.32 -9.75
CA SER A 143 4.36 -7.56 -10.50
C SER A 143 3.91 -8.73 -9.62
N VAL A 144 3.30 -9.73 -10.24
CA VAL A 144 2.97 -11.03 -9.64
C VAL A 144 3.50 -12.13 -10.55
N SER A 145 4.34 -13.04 -10.03
CA SER A 145 4.99 -14.08 -10.83
C SER A 145 5.68 -13.54 -12.11
N ASN A 146 6.44 -12.44 -11.96
CA ASN A 146 7.11 -11.71 -13.05
C ASN A 146 6.18 -11.06 -14.09
N LEU A 147 4.89 -10.95 -13.82
CA LEU A 147 3.92 -10.30 -14.69
C LEU A 147 3.57 -8.92 -14.14
N PRO A 148 4.00 -7.83 -14.80
CA PRO A 148 3.67 -6.48 -14.36
C PRO A 148 2.16 -6.25 -14.42
N TYR A 149 1.54 -5.86 -13.30
CA TYR A 149 0.11 -5.54 -13.25
C TYR A 149 -0.19 -4.03 -13.19
N VAL A 150 0.84 -3.21 -12.93
CA VAL A 150 0.77 -1.74 -13.07
C VAL A 150 2.06 -1.21 -13.70
N SER A 151 1.93 -0.20 -14.57
CA SER A 151 3.09 0.48 -15.17
C SER A 151 3.92 1.23 -14.12
N LYS A 152 5.18 0.82 -13.92
CA LYS A 152 6.15 1.59 -13.12
C LYS A 152 6.26 3.03 -13.62
N GLN A 153 6.37 3.24 -14.93
CA GLN A 153 6.60 4.57 -15.50
C GLN A 153 5.43 5.50 -15.16
N LEU A 154 4.21 4.98 -15.23
CA LEU A 154 3.01 5.71 -14.82
C LEU A 154 3.07 6.09 -13.34
N LEU A 155 3.42 5.13 -12.46
CA LEU A 155 3.52 5.39 -11.02
C LEU A 155 4.61 6.40 -10.67
N MET A 156 5.83 6.23 -11.21
CA MET A 156 6.96 7.12 -10.95
C MET A 156 6.72 8.56 -11.44
N LYS A 157 5.96 8.75 -12.53
CA LYS A 157 5.54 10.08 -13.01
C LYS A 157 4.52 10.75 -12.09
N ASN A 158 3.80 9.97 -11.29
CA ASN A 158 2.77 10.43 -10.38
C ASN A 158 3.24 10.45 -8.92
N THR A 159 4.56 10.38 -8.70
CA THR A 159 5.17 10.54 -7.38
C THR A 159 5.20 12.01 -6.97
N VAL A 160 4.77 12.28 -5.74
CA VAL A 160 4.74 13.59 -5.10
C VAL A 160 5.48 13.56 -3.77
N LEU A 161 6.01 14.70 -3.33
CA LEU A 161 6.56 14.84 -1.98
C LEU A 161 5.42 15.21 -1.03
N ARG A 162 5.28 14.49 0.09
CA ARG A 162 4.28 14.76 1.12
C ARG A 162 4.92 14.79 2.50
N ASN A 163 4.39 15.63 3.38
CA ASN A 163 4.70 15.52 4.80
C ASN A 163 3.86 14.38 5.40
N VAL A 164 4.53 13.28 5.75
CA VAL A 164 3.95 12.08 6.35
C VAL A 164 4.61 11.89 7.70
N TYR A 165 3.82 11.94 8.78
CA TYR A 165 4.30 11.82 10.16
C TYR A 165 5.43 12.82 10.54
N GLY A 166 5.39 14.04 9.99
CA GLY A 166 6.42 15.06 10.24
C GLY A 166 7.69 14.91 9.40
N CYS A 167 7.72 13.96 8.46
CA CYS A 167 8.84 13.71 7.55
C CYS A 167 8.42 13.91 6.09
N GLU A 168 9.27 14.52 5.28
CA GLU A 168 9.05 14.58 3.84
C GLU A 168 9.30 13.20 3.21
N ILE A 169 8.27 12.58 2.66
CA ILE A 169 8.35 11.25 2.02
C ILE A 169 7.78 11.35 0.62
N ARG A 170 8.44 10.69 -0.34
CA ARG A 170 7.92 10.56 -1.70
C ARG A 170 6.88 9.45 -1.75
N THR A 171 5.65 9.78 -2.13
CA THR A 171 4.53 8.83 -2.25
C THR A 171 3.82 9.03 -3.58
N LEU A 172 2.88 8.16 -3.93
CA LEU A 172 2.00 8.40 -5.06
C LEU A 172 1.01 9.53 -4.76
N ASN A 173 0.57 10.24 -5.81
CA ASN A 173 -0.63 11.06 -5.75
C ASN A 173 -1.88 10.18 -5.56
N PRO A 174 -3.03 10.77 -5.14
CA PRO A 174 -4.21 9.98 -4.76
C PRO A 174 -4.70 9.10 -5.91
N GLU A 175 -4.71 9.60 -7.14
CA GLU A 175 -5.19 8.84 -8.30
C GLU A 175 -4.33 7.61 -8.57
N ALA A 176 -3.01 7.76 -8.60
CA ALA A 176 -2.10 6.64 -8.83
C ALA A 176 -2.12 5.62 -7.68
N GLU A 177 -2.29 6.08 -6.43
CA GLU A 177 -2.44 5.21 -5.26
C GLU A 177 -3.72 4.36 -5.36
N VAL A 178 -4.86 4.95 -5.78
CA VAL A 178 -6.10 4.19 -6.00
C VAL A 178 -5.92 3.13 -7.09
N ILE A 179 -5.28 3.48 -8.22
CA ILE A 179 -5.00 2.52 -9.29
C ILE A 179 -4.15 1.35 -8.77
N VAL A 180 -3.12 1.63 -7.98
CA VAL A 180 -2.23 0.58 -7.48
C VAL A 180 -2.93 -0.32 -6.45
N ILE A 181 -3.74 0.24 -5.55
CA ILE A 181 -4.52 -0.53 -4.56
C ILE A 181 -5.52 -1.43 -5.29
N ALA A 182 -6.35 -0.89 -6.18
CA ALA A 182 -7.34 -1.66 -6.92
C ALA A 182 -6.70 -2.78 -7.74
N SER A 183 -5.59 -2.47 -8.43
CA SER A 183 -4.87 -3.47 -9.24
C SER A 183 -4.21 -4.53 -8.36
N HIS A 184 -3.67 -4.17 -7.19
CA HIS A 184 -3.08 -5.12 -6.25
C HIS A 184 -4.13 -6.09 -5.69
N SER A 185 -5.28 -5.58 -5.26
CA SER A 185 -6.41 -6.40 -4.77
C SER A 185 -6.91 -7.36 -5.85
N PHE A 186 -6.98 -6.93 -7.10
CA PHE A 186 -7.49 -7.76 -8.20
C PHE A 186 -6.47 -8.78 -8.72
N TYR A 187 -5.25 -8.33 -9.06
CA TYR A 187 -4.28 -9.18 -9.75
C TYR A 187 -3.40 -10.01 -8.81
N LYS A 188 -3.03 -9.47 -7.65
CA LYS A 188 -2.10 -10.15 -6.71
C LYS A 188 -2.85 -10.89 -5.61
N GLU A 189 -3.76 -10.22 -4.91
CA GLU A 189 -4.45 -10.81 -3.75
C GLU A 189 -5.73 -11.59 -4.14
N GLN A 190 -6.31 -11.29 -5.31
CA GLN A 190 -7.60 -11.84 -5.77
C GLN A 190 -8.72 -11.68 -4.73
N MET A 191 -8.63 -10.63 -3.92
CA MET A 191 -9.52 -10.36 -2.80
C MET A 191 -9.59 -8.86 -2.56
N PHE A 192 -10.81 -8.35 -2.34
CA PHE A 192 -11.07 -6.97 -1.99
C PHE A 192 -11.51 -6.89 -0.52
N THR A 193 -10.67 -6.30 0.32
CA THR A 193 -10.86 -6.26 1.78
C THR A 193 -11.43 -4.92 2.25
N LEU A 194 -11.92 -4.82 3.49
CA LEU A 194 -12.31 -3.51 4.05
C LEU A 194 -11.13 -2.53 4.14
N ASN A 195 -9.88 -3.01 4.28
CA ASN A 195 -8.70 -2.14 4.18
C ASN A 195 -8.62 -1.44 2.81
N ASP A 196 -8.92 -2.16 1.72
CA ASP A 196 -8.91 -1.60 0.37
C ASP A 196 -10.09 -0.64 0.18
N TYR A 197 -11.28 -1.04 0.66
CA TYR A 197 -12.48 -0.22 0.66
C TYR A 197 -12.25 1.14 1.35
N TYR A 198 -11.77 1.14 2.60
CA TYR A 198 -11.52 2.39 3.33
C TYR A 198 -10.47 3.25 2.65
N ALA A 199 -9.39 2.64 2.14
CA ALA A 199 -8.33 3.38 1.48
C ALA A 199 -8.86 4.11 0.25
N ILE A 200 -9.58 3.41 -0.62
CA ILE A 200 -10.16 3.99 -1.83
C ILE A 200 -11.22 5.03 -1.47
N THR A 201 -12.11 4.74 -0.51
CA THR A 201 -13.20 5.64 -0.13
C THR A 201 -12.70 6.95 0.44
N ILE A 202 -11.69 6.93 1.31
CA ILE A 202 -11.14 8.16 1.88
C ILE A 202 -10.28 8.91 0.87
N LEU A 203 -9.54 8.20 0.00
CA LEU A 203 -8.79 8.84 -1.08
C LEU A 203 -9.73 9.49 -2.12
N ALA A 204 -10.95 8.97 -2.29
CA ALA A 204 -11.95 9.46 -3.23
C ALA A 204 -12.22 10.97 -3.10
N GLU A 205 -12.18 11.49 -1.87
CA GLU A 205 -12.40 12.91 -1.54
C GLU A 205 -11.37 13.85 -2.16
N GLN A 206 -10.22 13.31 -2.60
CA GLN A 206 -9.10 14.08 -3.15
C GLN A 206 -8.88 13.79 -4.64
N LEU A 207 -9.72 12.96 -5.28
CA LEU A 207 -9.48 12.51 -6.64
C LEU A 207 -9.96 13.55 -7.66
N ASP A 208 -9.12 13.77 -8.65
CA ASP A 208 -9.58 14.18 -9.97
C ASP A 208 -10.01 12.94 -10.76
N ILE A 209 -11.32 12.83 -11.02
CA ILE A 209 -11.91 11.67 -11.70
C ILE A 209 -11.43 11.55 -13.16
N GLU A 210 -11.25 12.66 -13.87
CA GLU A 210 -10.77 12.63 -15.25
C GLU A 210 -9.33 12.12 -15.29
N LYS A 211 -8.50 12.59 -14.37
CA LYS A 211 -7.12 12.12 -14.22
C LYS A 211 -7.08 10.65 -13.81
N LEU A 212 -7.92 10.20 -12.88
CA LEU A 212 -8.03 8.79 -12.49
C LEU A 212 -8.37 7.91 -13.69
N VAL A 213 -9.39 8.29 -14.48
CA VAL A 213 -9.79 7.57 -15.69
C VAL A 213 -8.63 7.52 -16.69
N GLY A 214 -7.96 8.64 -16.94
CA GLY A 214 -6.80 8.69 -17.83
C GLY A 214 -5.64 7.79 -17.38
N LEU A 215 -5.37 7.73 -16.06
CA LEU A 215 -4.37 6.80 -15.51
C LEU A 215 -4.81 5.33 -15.65
N ALA A 216 -6.10 5.03 -15.42
CA ALA A 216 -6.64 3.69 -15.59
C ALA A 216 -6.50 3.21 -17.03
N GLU A 217 -6.85 4.06 -18.01
CA GLU A 217 -6.71 3.77 -19.44
C GLU A 217 -5.26 3.55 -19.85
N ALA A 218 -4.36 4.43 -19.43
CA ALA A 218 -2.92 4.26 -19.70
C ALA A 218 -2.35 2.97 -19.07
N ASN A 219 -2.87 2.55 -17.90
CA ASN A 219 -2.48 1.30 -17.27
C ASN A 219 -3.02 0.07 -18.03
N LYS A 220 -4.25 0.13 -18.56
CA LYS A 220 -4.83 -0.96 -19.39
C LYS A 220 -3.95 -1.27 -20.59
N THR A 221 -3.40 -0.26 -21.25
CA THR A 221 -2.46 -0.46 -22.38
C THR A 221 -1.23 -1.30 -21.97
N THR A 222 -0.77 -1.15 -20.73
CA THR A 222 0.33 -1.98 -20.18
C THR A 222 -0.12 -3.43 -19.97
N GLN A 223 -1.36 -3.64 -19.50
CA GLN A 223 -1.94 -4.97 -19.32
C GLN A 223 -2.21 -5.69 -20.65
N GLU A 224 -2.71 -4.99 -21.66
CA GLU A 224 -2.93 -5.55 -22.99
C GLU A 224 -1.62 -5.99 -23.66
N PHE A 225 -0.53 -5.24 -23.46
CA PHE A 225 0.80 -5.61 -23.94
C PHE A 225 1.28 -6.92 -23.28
N VAL A 226 1.13 -7.06 -21.96
CA VAL A 226 1.44 -8.29 -21.23
C VAL A 226 0.56 -9.46 -21.68
N ALA A 227 -0.73 -9.22 -21.97
CA ALA A 227 -1.64 -10.23 -22.50
C ALA A 227 -1.24 -10.69 -23.92
N ARG A 228 -0.74 -9.78 -24.77
CA ARG A 228 -0.24 -10.13 -26.12
C ARG A 228 1.03 -10.97 -26.08
N LEU A 229 1.93 -10.74 -25.12
CA LEU A 229 3.12 -11.58 -24.93
C LEU A 229 2.78 -13.03 -24.52
N ARG A 230 1.56 -13.30 -24.06
CA ARG A 230 1.05 -14.64 -23.74
C ARG A 230 0.38 -15.36 -24.91
N SER A 231 0.20 -14.72 -26.07
CA SER A 231 -0.36 -15.34 -27.26
C SER A 231 0.67 -15.39 -28.39
N PRO A 232 1.47 -16.48 -28.50
CA PRO A 232 2.35 -16.69 -29.65
C PRO A 232 1.61 -16.92 -30.98
N TYR A 233 0.27 -16.98 -30.99
CA TYR A 233 -0.53 -17.45 -32.12
C TYR A 233 -1.39 -16.37 -32.80
N LEU A 234 -0.90 -15.14 -32.88
CA LEU A 234 -1.41 -14.17 -33.87
C LEU A 234 -0.25 -13.66 -34.72
N ILE A 235 0.32 -14.59 -35.50
CA ILE A 235 0.98 -14.23 -36.76
C ILE A 235 -0.15 -13.90 -37.74
N PRO A 236 -0.21 -12.69 -38.32
CA PRO A 236 -1.20 -12.38 -39.33
C PRO A 236 -0.96 -13.25 -40.56
N SER A 237 -2.01 -13.95 -41.00
CA SER A 237 -2.13 -14.50 -42.36
C SER A 237 -2.28 -13.40 -43.39
#